data_AF-A0A4Q3EY03-F1
#
_entry.id   AF-A0A4Q3EY03-F1
#
_cell.length_a   1.000
_cell.length_b   1.000
_cell.length_c   1.000
_cell.angle_alpha   90.00
_cell.angle_beta   90.00
_cell.angle_gamma   90.00
#
_symmetry.space_group_name_H-M   'P 1'
#
loop_
_entity.id
_entity.type
_entity.pdbx_description
1 polymer ?
#
loop_
_entity_poly.entity_id
_entity_poly.type
_entity_poly.pdbx_seq_one_letter_code
_entity_poly.pdbx_strand_id
1 'polypeptide(L)' 'MLKKVKVQELVNHMPDMFSIDDLVEKVILLQKIEQAKEQVKNGEVYTEEEMDQEINSWLQS' A
#
# COMPACT_ATOMS: atom_id res chain seq x y z
N MET A 1 8.36 -6.72 4.14
CA MET A 1 7.68 -8.06 4.08
C MET A 1 6.43 -8.11 4.97
N LEU A 2 5.38 -8.86 4.58
CA LEU A 2 4.11 -8.91 5.33
C LEU A 2 4.18 -9.81 6.57
N LYS A 3 3.75 -9.31 7.72
CA LYS A 3 3.74 -10.06 8.99
C LYS A 3 2.38 -10.73 9.22
N LYS A 4 2.38 -12.01 9.59
CA LYS A 4 1.16 -12.79 9.92
C LYS A 4 0.24 -12.06 10.89
N VAL A 5 0.79 -11.48 11.97
CA VAL A 5 0.03 -10.73 12.98
C VAL A 5 -0.76 -9.58 12.35
N LYS A 6 -0.19 -8.88 11.37
CA LYS A 6 -0.87 -7.77 10.68
C LYS A 6 -2.01 -8.25 9.80
N VAL A 7 -1.89 -9.42 9.19
CA VAL A 7 -2.98 -10.06 8.43
C VAL A 7 -4.11 -10.49 9.37
N GLN A 8 -3.78 -11.05 10.54
CA GLN A 8 -4.78 -11.42 11.55
C GLN A 8 -5.52 -10.20 12.08
N GLU A 9 -4.79 -9.12 12.41
CA GLU A 9 -5.39 -7.83 12.77
C GLU A 9 -6.33 -7.33 11.68
N LEU A 10 -5.91 -7.37 10.40
CA LEU A 10 -6.74 -6.96 9.28
C LEU A 10 -8.06 -7.74 9.22
N VAL A 11 -8.01 -9.07 9.31
CA VAL A 11 -9.19 -9.94 9.28
C VAL A 11 -10.11 -9.66 10.49
N ASN A 12 -9.56 -9.38 11.68
CA ASN A 12 -10.34 -9.04 12.87
C ASN A 12 -11.15 -7.74 12.73
N HIS A 13 -10.78 -6.86 11.78
CA HIS A 13 -11.52 -5.62 11.49
C HIS A 13 -12.44 -5.75 10.26
N MET A 14 -12.47 -6.90 9.60
CA MET A 14 -13.39 -7.13 8.48
C MET A 14 -14.81 -7.42 9.00
N PRO A 15 -15.85 -7.17 8.18
CA PRO A 15 -17.21 -7.55 8.52
C PRO A 15 -17.37 -9.06 8.71
N ASP A 16 -18.43 -9.51 9.38
CA ASP A 16 -18.72 -10.94 9.58
C ASP A 16 -18.89 -11.72 8.26
N MET A 17 -19.31 -11.03 7.19
CA MET A 17 -19.38 -11.56 5.83
C MET A 17 -18.64 -10.66 4.85
N PHE A 18 -17.71 -11.24 4.09
CA PHE A 18 -16.95 -10.59 3.04
C PHE A 18 -16.64 -11.60 1.93
N SER A 19 -16.34 -11.12 0.73
CA SER A 19 -15.90 -11.96 -0.38
C SER A 19 -14.39 -12.22 -0.34
N ILE A 20 -13.93 -13.26 -1.03
CA ILE A 20 -12.48 -13.49 -1.17
C ILE A 20 -11.76 -12.32 -1.85
N ASP A 21 -12.43 -11.64 -2.78
CA ASP A 21 -11.89 -10.48 -3.50
C ASP A 21 -11.62 -9.33 -2.53
N ASP A 22 -12.54 -9.08 -1.59
CA ASP A 22 -12.36 -8.06 -0.54
C ASP A 22 -11.13 -8.36 0.31
N LEU A 23 -10.93 -9.63 0.71
CA LEU A 23 -9.76 -10.03 1.51
C LEU A 23 -8.46 -9.80 0.73
N VAL A 24 -8.43 -10.22 -0.54
CA VAL A 24 -7.25 -10.08 -1.40
C VAL A 24 -6.90 -8.60 -1.58
N GLU A 25 -7.87 -7.74 -1.87
CA GLU A 25 -7.65 -6.30 -2.02
C GLU A 25 -7.06 -5.69 -0.74
N LYS A 26 -7.65 -6.00 0.41
CA LYS A 26 -7.18 -5.49 1.71
C LYS A 26 -5.76 -5.97 2.04
N VAL A 27 -5.43 -7.22 1.73
CA VAL A 27 -4.07 -7.77 1.92
C VAL A 27 -3.05 -7.09 0.99
N ILE A 28 -3.41 -6.84 -0.28
CA ILE A 28 -2.55 -6.10 -1.23
C ILE A 28 -2.30 -4.67 -0.73
N LEU A 29 -3.34 -3.99 -0.25
CA LEU A 29 -3.22 -2.65 0.31
C LEU A 29 -2.29 -2.63 1.53
N LEU A 30 -2.47 -3.59 2.45
CA LEU A 30 -1.61 -3.71 3.63
C LEU A 30 -0.13 -3.92 3.24
N GLN A 31 0.13 -4.75 2.22
CA GLN A 31 1.49 -4.95 1.71
C GLN A 31 2.08 -3.66 1.14
N LYS A 32 1.32 -2.89 0.34
CA LYS A 32 1.78 -1.61 -0.21
C LYS A 32 2.12 -0.61 0.88
N ILE A 33 1.34 -0.55 1.96
CA ILE A 33 1.61 0.33 3.11
C ILE A 33 2.91 -0.07 3.83
N GLU A 34 3.12 -1.36 4.07
CA GLU A 34 4.36 -1.83 4.72
C GLU A 34 5.59 -1.59 3.84
N GLN A 35 5.46 -1.75 2.51
CA GLN A 35 6.50 -1.38 1.55
C GLN A 35 6.79 0.13 1.60
N ALA A 36 5.77 0.98 1.55
CA ALA A 36 5.94 2.43 1.64
C ALA A 36 6.66 2.86 2.94
N LYS A 37 6.40 2.20 4.07
CA LYS A 37 7.13 2.45 5.33
C LYS A 37 8.61 2.05 5.25
N GLU A 38 8.93 0.96 4.54
CA GLU A 38 10.32 0.55 4.29
C GLU A 38 11.02 1.57 3.37
N GLN A 39 10.35 1.99 2.29
CA GLN A 39 10.84 3.01 1.35
C GLN A 39 11.16 4.34 2.05
N VAL A 40 10.24 4.86 2.87
CA VAL A 40 10.47 6.08 3.66
C VAL A 40 11.70 5.96 4.56
N LYS A 41 11.90 4.80 5.21
CA LYS A 41 13.08 4.58 6.07
C LYS A 41 14.39 4.55 5.27
N ASN A 42 14.33 4.07 4.04
CA ASN A 42 15.47 4.00 3.14
C ASN A 42 15.73 5.33 2.40
N GLY A 43 14.88 6.34 2.58
CA GLY A 43 14.96 7.60 1.82
C GLY A 43 14.49 7.46 0.37
N GLU A 44 13.79 6.39 0.02
CA GLU A 44 13.17 6.15 -1.29
C GLU A 44 11.87 6.96 -1.38
N VAL A 45 11.98 8.28 -1.35
CA VAL A 45 10.86 9.23 -1.39
C VAL A 45 11.08 10.26 -2.49
N TYR A 46 9.98 10.78 -3.01
CA TYR A 46 9.99 11.92 -3.91
C TYR A 46 9.74 13.20 -3.12
N THR A 47 10.46 14.26 -3.47
CA THR A 47 10.06 15.63 -3.15
C THR A 47 8.80 16.01 -3.93
N GLU A 48 8.16 17.11 -3.51
CA GLU A 48 6.99 17.65 -4.22
C GLU A 48 7.32 17.97 -5.69
N GLU A 49 8.48 18.58 -5.94
CA GLU A 49 8.94 18.93 -7.29
C GLU A 49 9.17 17.70 -8.17
N GLU A 50 9.79 16.64 -7.63
CA GLU A 50 10.01 15.39 -8.37
C GLU A 50 8.68 14.65 -8.63
N MET A 51 7.74 14.69 -7.68
CA MET A 51 6.41 14.12 -7.85
C MET A 51 5.64 14.82 -8.99
N ASP A 52 5.70 16.15 -9.06
CA ASP A 52 5.07 16.92 -10.13
C ASP A 52 5.65 16.56 -11.50
N GLN A 53 6.97 16.36 -11.60
CA GLN A 53 7.63 15.94 -12.84
C GLN A 53 7.14 14.55 -13.30
N GLU A 54 7.07 13.59 -12.38
CA GLU A 54 6.58 12.23 -12.68
C GLU A 54 5.12 12.24 -13.13
N ILE A 55 4.23 12.94 -12.43
CA ILE A 55 2.81 13.04 -12.79
C ILE A 55 2.64 13.66 -14.18
N ASN A 56 3.37 14.74 -14.46
CA ASN A 56 3.32 15.40 -15.76
C ASN A 56 3.77 14.48 -16.90
N SER A 57 4.75 13.59 -16.65
CA SER A 57 5.21 12.62 -17.66
C SER A 57 4.10 11.65 -18.09
N TRP A 58 3.23 11.22 -17.17
CA TRP A 58 2.13 10.29 -17.46
C TRP A 58 0.98 10.96 -18.21
N LEU A 59 0.79 12.26 -18.02
CA LEU A 59 -0.24 13.04 -18.72
C LEU A 59 0.17 13.42 -20.14
N GLN A 60 1.45 13.29 -20.48
CA GLN A 60 1.98 13.53 -21.83
C GLN A 60 2.04 12.27 -22.70
N SER A 61 1.80 11.09 -22.13
CA SER A 61 1.78 9.78 -22.81
C SER A 61 0.42 9.38 -23.34
#